data_AF-L8GG38-F1
#
_entry.id   AF-L8GG38-F1
#
_cell.length_a   1.000
_cell.length_b   1.000
_cell.length_c   1.000
_cell.angle_alpha   90.00
_cell.angle_beta   90.00
_cell.angle_gamma   90.00
#
_symmetry.space_group_name_H-M   'P 1'
#
loop_
_entity.id
_entity.type
_entity.pdbx_description
1 polymer ?
#
loop_
_entity_poly.entity_id
_entity_poly.type
_entity_poly.pdbx_seq_one_letter_code
_entity_poly.pdbx_strand_id
1 'polypeptide(L)'
;MKRTREDPTVAVDADAHKRARPSSDEEEELPYGLGSIVTIRRIERTYGGCAMDEAKSAVQKYSRRDEFDKALKFAIEMDLFSLHPDGRHIQTNLWNRFKIIALEDVSLANVNALIRIDARLRCLEEGRKRRRDANGGREPAGLASPTEQQALVDIVWALCTSKHCRLPSHYNAAFCKPEVLPALAAEAPEIHRQLERDTELVGIVNRLVYCLEQRWGAGFAPLQELMARKTGPTKHLKSTNTVYLALDVFDWFVRKAHPNWVADDDKTVLLDFLGVMVRWCKYMAANKEGPPLCLRSAYLALILSDRVQWRRAVKVPPSDFDAGQAYQSHLDLEVDLSIDKCAIDMHTRRGRSAGKGKEVFGACSVVANEDTNLLDPLYKRLYLLTKGSGSLPLPPSPSPAP
;
A
#
# COMPACT_ATOMS: atom_id res chain seq x y z
N MET A 1 -27.60 49.05 -16.69
CA MET A 1 -28.34 48.38 -15.61
C MET A 1 -27.97 46.89 -15.59
N LYS A 2 -27.11 46.47 -14.66
CA LYS A 2 -26.74 45.05 -14.46
C LYS A 2 -27.76 44.42 -13.51
N ARG A 3 -28.48 43.39 -13.97
CA ARG A 3 -29.35 42.57 -13.11
C ARG A 3 -28.49 41.57 -12.34
N THR A 4 -28.38 41.76 -11.04
CA THR A 4 -27.93 40.75 -10.08
C THR A 4 -29.04 39.72 -9.92
N ARG A 5 -28.71 38.44 -10.15
CA ARG A 5 -29.59 37.30 -9.93
C ARG A 5 -29.12 36.65 -8.62
N GLU A 6 -29.88 36.85 -7.56
CA GLU A 6 -29.69 36.16 -6.29
C GLU A 6 -30.38 34.80 -6.40
N ASP A 7 -29.58 33.72 -6.45
CA ASP A 7 -30.10 32.37 -6.28
C ASP A 7 -30.11 32.04 -4.77
N PRO A 8 -31.23 31.54 -4.22
CA PRO A 8 -31.30 31.13 -2.82
C PRO A 8 -30.50 29.83 -2.60
N THR A 9 -29.47 29.92 -1.76
CA THR A 9 -28.74 28.77 -1.25
C THR A 9 -29.63 27.94 -0.33
N VAL A 10 -30.13 26.81 -0.85
CA VAL A 10 -30.76 25.76 -0.04
C VAL A 10 -29.65 25.06 0.74
N ALA A 11 -29.61 25.28 2.05
CA ALA A 11 -28.76 24.55 2.97
C ALA A 11 -29.19 23.08 3.00
N VAL A 12 -28.36 22.20 2.44
CA VAL A 12 -28.57 20.76 2.52
C VAL A 12 -28.08 20.31 3.89
N ASP A 13 -29.02 19.90 4.74
CA ASP A 13 -28.78 19.44 6.10
C ASP A 13 -27.97 18.13 6.08
N ALA A 14 -26.67 18.23 6.34
CA ALA A 14 -25.70 17.14 6.22
C ALA A 14 -25.67 16.21 7.46
N ASP A 15 -26.55 16.42 8.44
CA ASP A 15 -26.57 15.64 9.70
C ASP A 15 -27.58 14.48 9.73
N ALA A 16 -28.28 14.21 8.62
CA ALA A 16 -29.19 13.08 8.54
C ALA A 16 -28.45 11.73 8.42
N HIS A 17 -28.52 10.93 9.48
CA HIS A 17 -28.20 9.50 9.59
C HIS A 17 -26.76 9.07 9.92
N LYS A 18 -26.23 9.53 11.08
CA LYS A 18 -25.39 8.63 11.88
C LYS A 18 -26.29 7.54 12.49
N ARG A 19 -26.56 6.47 11.73
CA ARG A 19 -27.19 5.25 12.30
C ARG A 19 -26.39 4.83 13.52
N ALA A 20 -27.07 4.65 14.64
CA ALA A 20 -26.49 4.08 15.86
C ALA A 20 -25.77 2.79 15.49
N ARG A 21 -24.55 2.61 16.01
CA ARG A 21 -23.86 1.33 15.85
C ARG A 21 -24.66 0.29 16.65
N PRO A 22 -24.98 -0.88 16.07
CA PRO A 22 -25.48 -1.99 16.87
C PRO A 22 -24.49 -2.24 18.02
N SER A 23 -25.02 -2.54 19.20
CA SER A 23 -24.18 -2.92 20.34
C SER A 23 -23.41 -4.20 19.99
N SER A 24 -22.27 -4.43 20.62
CA SER A 24 -21.48 -5.66 20.40
C SER A 24 -22.24 -6.94 20.75
N ASP A 25 -23.33 -6.80 21.50
CA ASP A 25 -24.09 -7.90 22.08
C ASP A 25 -25.31 -8.26 21.20
N GLU A 26 -25.71 -7.39 20.27
CA GLU A 26 -26.75 -7.65 19.25
C GLU A 26 -26.21 -8.34 17.98
N GLU A 27 -24.92 -8.69 17.94
CA GLU A 27 -24.33 -9.53 16.87
C GLU A 27 -24.53 -11.03 17.12
N GLU A 28 -25.42 -11.41 18.05
CA GLU A 28 -25.93 -12.78 18.19
C GLU A 28 -26.48 -13.29 16.85
N GLU A 29 -25.76 -14.25 16.28
CA GLU A 29 -26.17 -15.18 15.21
C GLU A 29 -27.14 -14.63 14.17
N LEU A 30 -26.74 -13.57 13.45
CA LEU A 30 -27.37 -13.32 12.15
C LEU A 30 -27.18 -14.59 11.29
N PRO A 31 -28.26 -15.17 10.71
CA PRO A 31 -28.29 -16.51 10.12
C PRO A 31 -27.60 -16.59 8.76
N TYR A 32 -26.46 -15.92 8.60
CA TYR A 32 -25.65 -15.99 7.40
C TYR A 32 -24.81 -17.27 7.47
N GLY A 33 -25.37 -18.37 6.96
CA GLY A 33 -24.67 -19.65 6.84
C GLY A 33 -23.43 -19.56 5.94
N LEU A 34 -22.53 -20.55 6.04
CA LEU A 34 -21.43 -20.71 5.10
C LEU A 34 -21.96 -20.74 3.65
N GLY A 35 -21.20 -20.15 2.73
CA GLY A 35 -21.61 -19.99 1.33
C GLY A 35 -22.47 -18.75 1.07
N SER A 36 -22.69 -17.89 2.08
CA SER A 36 -23.34 -16.60 1.91
C SER A 36 -22.35 -15.45 2.03
N ILE A 37 -22.52 -14.43 1.18
CA ILE A 37 -21.69 -13.21 1.19
C ILE A 37 -22.46 -12.08 1.83
N VAL A 38 -21.84 -11.39 2.80
CA VAL A 38 -22.43 -10.22 3.46
C VAL A 38 -21.65 -8.98 3.06
N THR A 39 -22.32 -8.00 2.45
CA THR A 39 -21.72 -6.73 2.01
C THR A 39 -22.09 -5.54 2.88
N ILE A 40 -22.83 -5.77 3.97
CA ILE A 40 -23.26 -4.69 4.87
C ILE A 40 -22.04 -4.08 5.55
N ARG A 41 -21.89 -2.77 5.39
CA ARG A 41 -20.70 -2.04 5.84
C ARG A 41 -20.37 -2.31 7.31
N ARG A 42 -19.11 -2.61 7.58
CA ARG A 42 -18.50 -3.00 8.88
C ARG A 42 -18.81 -4.42 9.34
N ILE A 43 -19.84 -5.07 8.85
CA ILE A 43 -20.16 -6.46 9.19
C ILE A 43 -19.97 -7.38 7.98
N GLU A 44 -19.11 -6.97 7.05
CA GLU A 44 -18.88 -7.72 5.82
C GLU A 44 -18.28 -9.10 6.14
N ARG A 45 -18.83 -10.13 5.51
CA ARG A 45 -18.40 -11.53 5.64
C ARG A 45 -18.08 -12.11 4.28
N THR A 46 -16.94 -12.79 4.20
CA THR A 46 -16.52 -13.52 2.99
C THR A 46 -17.40 -14.76 2.78
N TYR A 47 -17.25 -15.44 1.65
CA TYR A 47 -18.04 -16.62 1.29
C TYR A 47 -17.96 -17.75 2.33
N GLY A 48 -16.77 -18.03 2.86
CA GLY A 48 -16.57 -18.96 3.98
C GLY A 48 -16.78 -18.36 5.37
N GLY A 49 -17.37 -17.16 5.50
CA GLY A 49 -17.76 -16.56 6.79
C GLY A 49 -16.67 -15.77 7.51
N CYS A 50 -15.51 -15.55 6.91
CA CYS A 50 -14.44 -14.74 7.52
C CYS A 50 -14.83 -13.27 7.60
N ALA A 51 -14.48 -12.60 8.70
CA ALA A 51 -14.64 -11.15 8.82
C ALA A 51 -13.72 -10.42 7.82
N MET A 52 -14.24 -9.41 7.14
CA MET A 52 -13.53 -8.73 6.05
C MET A 52 -12.28 -7.96 6.47
N ASP A 53 -12.27 -7.38 7.67
CA ASP A 53 -11.09 -6.70 8.21
C ASP A 53 -9.98 -7.69 8.61
N GLU A 54 -10.37 -8.89 9.07
CA GLU A 54 -9.46 -9.99 9.33
C GLU A 54 -8.87 -10.57 8.04
N ALA A 55 -9.69 -10.80 7.02
CA ALA A 55 -9.22 -11.26 5.70
C ALA A 55 -8.19 -10.28 5.09
N LYS A 56 -8.48 -8.96 5.12
CA LYS A 56 -7.52 -7.92 4.67
C LYS A 56 -6.20 -8.00 5.42
N SER A 57 -6.28 -8.17 6.74
CA SER A 57 -5.11 -8.25 7.61
C SER A 57 -4.31 -9.53 7.36
N ALA A 58 -5.00 -10.65 7.18
CA ALA A 58 -4.42 -11.95 6.87
C ALA A 58 -3.64 -11.92 5.55
N VAL A 59 -4.25 -11.45 4.44
CA VAL A 59 -3.56 -11.32 3.14
C VAL A 59 -2.24 -10.57 3.30
N GLN A 60 -2.25 -9.40 3.95
CA GLN A 60 -1.05 -8.59 4.12
C GLN A 60 0.02 -9.28 4.98
N LYS A 61 -0.37 -9.88 6.12
CA LYS A 61 0.61 -10.49 7.03
C LYS A 61 1.20 -11.78 6.50
N TYR A 62 0.40 -12.61 5.82
CA TYR A 62 0.90 -13.83 5.22
C TYR A 62 1.78 -13.53 4.00
N SER A 63 1.42 -12.55 3.17
CA SER A 63 2.31 -12.11 2.08
C SER A 63 3.66 -11.62 2.60
N ARG A 64 3.67 -10.80 3.64
CA ARG A 64 4.89 -10.33 4.31
C ARG A 64 5.80 -11.45 4.83
N ARG A 65 5.25 -12.63 5.11
CA ARG A 65 5.93 -13.76 5.76
C ARG A 65 6.26 -14.89 4.78
N ASP A 66 6.08 -14.64 3.49
CA ASP A 66 6.27 -15.63 2.42
C ASP A 66 5.31 -16.83 2.56
N GLU A 67 4.16 -16.65 3.22
CA GLU A 67 3.14 -17.71 3.44
C GLU A 67 2.10 -17.71 2.31
N PHE A 68 2.53 -18.13 1.11
CA PHE A 68 1.75 -18.04 -0.14
C PHE A 68 0.35 -18.67 -0.04
N ASP A 69 0.23 -19.93 0.37
CA ASP A 69 -1.06 -20.64 0.38
C ASP A 69 -2.08 -19.96 1.29
N LYS A 70 -1.63 -19.52 2.47
CA LYS A 70 -2.46 -18.78 3.41
C LYS A 70 -2.84 -17.40 2.85
N ALA A 71 -1.91 -16.67 2.25
CA ALA A 71 -2.21 -15.38 1.64
C ALA A 71 -3.22 -15.51 0.50
N LEU A 72 -3.06 -16.53 -0.35
CA LEU A 72 -3.92 -16.79 -1.51
C LEU A 72 -5.34 -17.13 -1.08
N LYS A 73 -5.48 -18.01 -0.09
CA LYS A 73 -6.77 -18.37 0.51
C LYS A 73 -7.60 -17.14 0.88
N PHE A 74 -7.04 -16.19 1.63
CA PHE A 74 -7.79 -14.98 2.00
C PHE A 74 -7.97 -14.00 0.83
N ALA A 75 -7.07 -14.02 -0.16
CA ALA A 75 -7.24 -13.24 -1.38
C ALA A 75 -8.42 -13.77 -2.24
N ILE A 76 -8.57 -15.09 -2.37
CA ILE A 76 -9.70 -15.73 -3.06
C ILE A 76 -11.01 -15.40 -2.34
N GLU A 77 -11.08 -15.56 -1.01
CA GLU A 77 -12.25 -15.18 -0.21
C GLU A 77 -12.69 -13.72 -0.45
N MET A 78 -11.74 -12.80 -0.58
CA MET A 78 -12.02 -11.40 -0.87
C MET A 78 -12.42 -11.16 -2.34
N ASP A 79 -11.94 -11.98 -3.28
CA ASP A 79 -12.28 -11.90 -4.70
C ASP A 79 -13.64 -12.53 -5.04
N LEU A 80 -14.06 -13.54 -4.27
CA LEU A 80 -15.38 -14.19 -4.37
C LEU A 80 -16.55 -13.24 -4.09
N PHE A 81 -16.29 -12.02 -3.58
CA PHE A 81 -17.27 -10.94 -3.59
C PHE A 81 -17.76 -10.58 -5.00
N SER A 82 -17.09 -11.01 -6.06
CA SER A 82 -17.61 -11.00 -7.43
C SER A 82 -18.93 -11.78 -7.60
N LEU A 83 -19.23 -12.74 -6.74
CA LEU A 83 -20.49 -13.48 -6.72
C LEU A 83 -21.66 -12.66 -6.14
N HIS A 84 -21.38 -11.51 -5.53
CA HIS A 84 -22.41 -10.65 -4.94
C HIS A 84 -22.56 -9.35 -5.75
N PRO A 85 -23.77 -8.92 -6.14
CA PRO A 85 -23.99 -7.69 -6.91
C PRO A 85 -23.32 -6.44 -6.31
N ASP A 86 -23.39 -6.29 -4.99
CA ASP A 86 -22.75 -5.18 -4.26
C ASP A 86 -21.27 -5.40 -3.88
N GLY A 87 -20.67 -6.54 -4.22
CA GLY A 87 -19.33 -6.92 -3.77
C GLY A 87 -18.17 -6.20 -4.48
N ARG A 88 -18.44 -5.47 -5.56
CA ARG A 88 -17.44 -4.74 -6.37
C ARG A 88 -16.49 -3.85 -5.56
N HIS A 89 -17.04 -3.13 -4.59
CA HIS A 89 -16.24 -2.21 -3.77
C HIS A 89 -15.23 -2.96 -2.90
N ILE A 90 -15.54 -4.21 -2.53
CA ILE A 90 -14.67 -5.09 -1.74
C ILE A 90 -13.53 -5.63 -2.59
N GLN A 91 -13.80 -6.06 -3.82
CA GLN A 91 -12.74 -6.42 -4.75
C GLN A 91 -11.83 -5.22 -5.08
N THR A 92 -12.40 -4.02 -5.22
CA THR A 92 -11.59 -2.80 -5.40
C THR A 92 -10.69 -2.54 -4.17
N ASN A 93 -11.19 -2.82 -2.97
CA ASN A 93 -10.39 -2.76 -1.74
C ASN A 93 -9.27 -3.82 -1.71
N LEU A 94 -9.52 -5.03 -2.21
CA LEU A 94 -8.48 -6.07 -2.37
C LEU A 94 -7.37 -5.59 -3.29
N TRP A 95 -7.71 -5.06 -4.46
CA TRP A 95 -6.72 -4.58 -5.43
C TRP A 95 -5.89 -3.41 -4.90
N ASN A 96 -6.53 -2.49 -4.17
CA ASN A 96 -5.82 -1.42 -3.49
C ASN A 96 -4.94 -1.96 -2.36
N ARG A 97 -5.36 -3.03 -1.67
CA ARG A 97 -4.55 -3.69 -0.65
C ARG A 97 -3.31 -4.34 -1.28
N PHE A 98 -3.41 -4.98 -2.44
CA PHE A 98 -2.21 -5.49 -3.15
C PHE A 98 -1.21 -4.38 -3.48
N LYS A 99 -1.69 -3.23 -3.97
CA LYS A 99 -0.82 -2.06 -4.23
C LYS A 99 -0.14 -1.58 -2.94
N ILE A 100 -0.88 -1.51 -1.83
CA ILE A 100 -0.32 -1.13 -0.52
C ILE A 100 0.74 -2.13 -0.06
N ILE A 101 0.46 -3.44 -0.09
CA ILE A 101 1.43 -4.48 0.31
C ILE A 101 2.67 -4.41 -0.59
N ALA A 102 2.48 -4.26 -1.91
CA ALA A 102 3.58 -4.14 -2.85
C ALA A 102 4.47 -2.91 -2.56
N LEU A 103 3.89 -1.76 -2.20
CA LEU A 103 4.65 -0.55 -1.85
C LEU A 103 5.29 -0.62 -0.47
N GLU A 104 4.61 -1.22 0.51
CA GLU A 104 4.99 -1.20 1.92
C GLU A 104 5.93 -2.34 2.29
N ASP A 105 5.69 -3.54 1.77
CA ASP A 105 6.33 -4.78 2.22
C ASP A 105 7.35 -5.30 1.19
N VAL A 106 7.07 -5.22 -0.13
CA VAL A 106 8.05 -5.56 -1.18
C VAL A 106 8.92 -4.36 -1.54
N SER A 107 8.30 -3.22 -1.83
CA SER A 107 8.93 -1.94 -2.11
C SER A 107 10.08 -2.06 -3.13
N LEU A 108 11.19 -1.36 -2.89
CA LEU A 108 12.36 -1.35 -3.78
C LEU A 108 13.19 -2.64 -3.71
N ALA A 109 12.88 -3.56 -2.78
CA ALA A 109 13.53 -4.85 -2.78
C ALA A 109 13.17 -5.67 -4.04
N ASN A 110 12.06 -5.40 -4.74
CA ASN A 110 11.86 -5.99 -6.06
C ASN A 110 11.00 -5.11 -6.97
N VAL A 111 11.61 -4.11 -7.62
CA VAL A 111 10.92 -3.19 -8.54
C VAL A 111 10.18 -3.92 -9.66
N ASN A 112 10.76 -4.98 -10.23
CA ASN A 112 10.09 -5.77 -11.27
C ASN A 112 8.85 -6.50 -10.75
N ALA A 113 8.79 -6.85 -9.45
CA ALA A 113 7.58 -7.42 -8.87
C ALA A 113 6.44 -6.41 -8.86
N LEU A 114 6.71 -5.14 -8.56
CA LEU A 114 5.70 -4.07 -8.61
C LEU A 114 5.20 -3.83 -10.03
N ILE A 115 6.10 -3.83 -11.02
CA ILE A 115 5.74 -3.72 -12.45
C ILE A 115 4.88 -4.92 -12.89
N ARG A 116 5.25 -6.15 -12.48
CA ARG A 116 4.48 -7.36 -12.78
C ARG A 116 3.10 -7.31 -12.12
N ILE A 117 3.02 -6.92 -10.84
CA ILE A 117 1.75 -6.77 -10.11
C ILE A 117 0.85 -5.76 -10.81
N ASP A 118 1.38 -4.62 -11.28
CA ASP A 118 0.61 -3.65 -12.07
C ASP A 118 0.05 -4.26 -13.36
N ALA A 119 0.85 -5.04 -14.10
CA ALA A 119 0.39 -5.71 -15.29
C ALA A 119 -0.75 -6.71 -14.99
N ARG A 120 -0.65 -7.47 -13.91
CA ARG A 120 -1.69 -8.45 -13.52
C ARG A 120 -2.95 -7.78 -12.96
N LEU A 121 -2.81 -6.69 -12.23
CA LEU A 121 -3.96 -5.87 -11.81
C LEU A 121 -4.73 -5.30 -13.00
N ARG A 122 -4.03 -4.90 -14.08
CA ARG A 122 -4.68 -4.50 -15.32
C ARG A 122 -5.45 -5.63 -15.98
N CYS A 123 -4.95 -6.87 -15.95
CA CYS A 123 -5.72 -8.02 -16.41
C CYS A 123 -7.05 -8.18 -15.66
N LEU A 124 -7.05 -7.98 -14.33
CA LEU A 124 -8.26 -8.01 -13.50
C LEU A 124 -9.22 -6.85 -13.85
N GLU A 125 -8.68 -5.64 -14.01
CA GLU A 125 -9.46 -4.45 -14.38
C GLU A 125 -10.12 -4.59 -15.76
N GLU A 126 -9.38 -5.10 -16.74
CA GLU A 126 -9.84 -5.35 -18.11
C GLU A 126 -10.85 -6.49 -18.17
N GLY A 127 -10.63 -7.58 -17.43
CA GLY A 127 -11.60 -8.67 -17.28
C GLY A 127 -12.94 -8.18 -16.73
N ARG A 128 -12.90 -7.43 -15.62
CA ARG A 128 -14.08 -6.77 -15.05
C ARG A 128 -14.76 -5.84 -16.06
N LYS A 129 -13.99 -4.99 -16.76
CA LYS A 129 -14.53 -4.07 -17.77
C LYS A 129 -15.24 -4.84 -18.89
N ARG A 130 -14.64 -5.90 -19.43
CA ARG A 130 -15.25 -6.75 -20.48
C ARG A 130 -16.58 -7.34 -20.03
N ARG A 131 -16.64 -7.90 -18.81
CA ARG A 131 -17.92 -8.40 -18.25
C ARG A 131 -18.97 -7.30 -18.18
N ARG A 132 -18.59 -6.12 -17.71
CA ARG A 132 -19.51 -4.99 -17.61
C ARG A 132 -20.02 -4.51 -18.96
N ASP A 133 -19.13 -4.37 -19.93
CA ASP A 133 -19.46 -3.91 -21.27
C ASP A 133 -20.38 -4.94 -21.98
N ALA A 134 -20.16 -6.23 -21.76
CA ALA A 134 -21.04 -7.31 -22.26
C ALA A 134 -22.44 -7.34 -21.61
N ASN A 135 -22.62 -6.71 -20.44
CA ASN A 135 -23.86 -6.70 -19.67
C ASN A 135 -24.49 -5.30 -19.60
N GLY A 136 -24.37 -4.52 -20.68
CA GLY A 136 -25.02 -3.22 -20.80
C GLY A 136 -24.56 -2.19 -19.75
N GLY A 137 -23.29 -2.26 -19.34
CA GLY A 137 -22.73 -1.38 -18.32
C GLY A 137 -22.93 -1.84 -16.87
N ARG A 138 -23.65 -2.96 -16.66
CA ARG A 138 -23.83 -3.57 -15.33
C ARG A 138 -22.77 -4.64 -15.10
N GLU A 139 -22.20 -4.70 -13.90
CA GLU A 139 -21.27 -5.78 -13.55
C GLU A 139 -22.10 -6.99 -13.08
N PRO A 140 -22.17 -8.08 -13.85
CA PRO A 140 -22.93 -9.25 -13.42
C PRO A 140 -22.22 -9.91 -12.24
N ALA A 141 -23.01 -10.47 -11.32
CA ALA A 141 -22.48 -11.41 -10.34
C ALA A 141 -21.97 -12.66 -11.07
N GLY A 142 -20.78 -13.13 -10.71
CA GLY A 142 -20.20 -14.31 -11.33
C GLY A 142 -18.70 -14.44 -11.05
N LEU A 143 -18.18 -15.64 -11.28
CA LEU A 143 -16.77 -15.93 -11.08
C LEU A 143 -15.88 -15.15 -12.05
N ALA A 144 -14.70 -14.81 -11.56
CA ALA A 144 -13.60 -14.36 -12.39
C ALA A 144 -13.25 -15.41 -13.46
N SER A 145 -12.86 -14.98 -14.66
CA SER A 145 -12.40 -15.90 -15.71
C SER A 145 -11.11 -16.61 -15.31
N PRO A 146 -10.73 -17.75 -15.93
CA PRO A 146 -9.48 -18.44 -15.61
C PRO A 146 -8.24 -17.54 -15.70
N THR A 147 -8.21 -16.61 -16.66
CA THR A 147 -7.12 -15.61 -16.79
C THR A 147 -7.07 -14.65 -15.61
N GLU A 148 -8.22 -14.24 -15.08
CA GLU A 148 -8.28 -13.38 -13.90
C GLU A 148 -7.92 -14.13 -12.62
N GLN A 149 -8.41 -15.36 -12.46
CA GLN A 149 -8.01 -16.23 -11.35
C GLN A 149 -6.49 -16.43 -11.33
N GLN A 150 -5.88 -16.71 -12.48
CA GLN A 150 -4.42 -16.81 -12.59
C GLN A 150 -3.72 -15.47 -12.30
N ALA A 151 -4.30 -14.34 -12.72
CA ALA A 151 -3.73 -13.03 -12.41
C ALA A 151 -3.72 -12.75 -10.90
N LEU A 152 -4.74 -13.20 -10.16
CA LEU A 152 -4.77 -13.12 -8.69
C LEU A 152 -3.64 -13.94 -8.08
N VAL A 153 -3.48 -15.19 -8.51
CA VAL A 153 -2.40 -16.10 -8.08
C VAL A 153 -1.02 -15.47 -8.33
N ASP A 154 -0.79 -14.95 -9.54
CA ASP A 154 0.46 -14.29 -9.92
C ASP A 154 0.79 -13.09 -9.02
N ILE A 155 -0.22 -12.30 -8.63
CA ILE A 155 -0.04 -11.16 -7.73
C ILE A 155 0.37 -11.66 -6.35
N VAL A 156 -0.38 -12.59 -5.76
CA VAL A 156 -0.09 -13.10 -4.41
C VAL A 156 1.27 -13.79 -4.39
N TRP A 157 1.60 -14.58 -5.41
CA TRP A 157 2.91 -15.22 -5.54
C TRP A 157 4.04 -14.19 -5.62
N ALA A 158 3.90 -13.15 -6.43
CA ALA A 158 4.90 -12.09 -6.54
C ALA A 158 5.09 -11.34 -5.20
N LEU A 159 4.01 -11.12 -4.44
CA LEU A 159 4.07 -10.53 -3.11
C LEU A 159 4.80 -11.44 -2.12
N CYS A 160 4.47 -12.74 -2.07
CA CYS A 160 5.00 -13.66 -1.08
C CYS A 160 6.44 -14.12 -1.37
N THR A 161 6.87 -14.15 -2.63
CA THR A 161 8.15 -14.79 -2.99
C THR A 161 9.25 -13.80 -3.36
N SER A 162 8.92 -12.51 -3.41
CA SER A 162 9.88 -11.44 -3.60
C SER A 162 10.70 -11.19 -2.32
N LYS A 163 11.82 -10.50 -2.49
CA LYS A 163 12.52 -9.92 -1.36
C LYS A 163 11.67 -8.79 -0.78
N HIS A 164 11.71 -8.65 0.54
CA HIS A 164 10.90 -7.66 1.26
C HIS A 164 11.76 -6.53 1.81
N CYS A 165 11.22 -5.31 1.83
CA CYS A 165 11.77 -4.21 2.63
C CYS A 165 10.67 -3.19 2.94
N ARG A 166 10.75 -2.57 4.14
CA ARG A 166 9.77 -1.58 4.61
C ARG A 166 10.27 -0.14 4.56
N LEU A 167 11.09 0.18 3.56
CA LEU A 167 11.77 1.47 3.46
C LEU A 167 10.82 2.68 3.57
N PRO A 168 9.66 2.72 2.89
CA PRO A 168 8.78 3.88 3.00
C PRO A 168 8.29 4.10 4.44
N SER A 169 8.08 3.03 5.19
CA SER A 169 7.72 3.09 6.62
C SER A 169 8.89 3.54 7.49
N HIS A 170 10.10 3.03 7.24
CA HIS A 170 11.31 3.39 7.99
C HIS A 170 11.66 4.88 7.82
N TYR A 171 11.72 5.36 6.59
CA TYR A 171 12.02 6.76 6.30
C TYR A 171 10.88 7.68 6.76
N ASN A 172 9.62 7.29 6.58
CA ASN A 172 8.51 8.08 7.13
C ASN A 172 8.57 8.18 8.66
N ALA A 173 8.99 7.11 9.37
CA ALA A 173 9.21 7.21 10.79
C ALA A 173 10.31 8.22 11.09
N ALA A 174 11.48 8.09 10.47
CA ALA A 174 12.63 8.96 10.71
C ALA A 174 12.35 10.45 10.44
N PHE A 175 11.67 10.78 9.33
CA PHE A 175 11.60 12.16 8.83
C PHE A 175 10.23 12.83 8.96
N CYS A 176 9.17 12.09 9.29
CA CYS A 176 7.80 12.63 9.34
C CYS A 176 7.11 12.45 10.69
N LYS A 177 7.80 11.94 11.71
CA LYS A 177 7.23 11.73 13.06
C LYS A 177 7.88 12.68 14.07
N PRO A 178 7.16 13.69 14.57
CA PRO A 178 7.70 14.62 15.56
C PRO A 178 8.31 13.92 16.78
N GLU A 179 7.71 12.81 17.21
CA GLU A 179 8.16 12.04 18.37
C GLU A 179 9.55 11.39 18.20
N VAL A 180 10.06 11.21 16.98
CA VAL A 180 11.41 10.65 16.76
C VAL A 180 12.46 11.71 16.47
N LEU A 181 12.06 12.96 16.20
CA LEU A 181 13.01 14.03 15.85
C LEU A 181 14.06 14.26 16.94
N PRO A 182 13.75 14.21 18.26
CA PRO A 182 14.78 14.32 19.29
C PRO A 182 15.82 13.19 19.23
N ALA A 183 15.37 11.95 18.97
CA ALA A 183 16.26 10.80 18.82
C ALA A 183 17.14 10.94 17.56
N LEU A 184 16.55 11.37 16.44
CA LEU A 184 17.29 11.64 15.22
C LEU A 184 18.31 12.78 15.41
N ALA A 185 17.95 13.86 16.11
CA ALA A 185 18.86 14.96 16.39
C ALA A 185 20.04 14.54 17.28
N ALA A 186 19.81 13.63 18.23
CA ALA A 186 20.86 13.10 19.08
C ALA A 186 21.78 12.13 18.33
N GLU A 187 21.24 11.26 17.47
CA GLU A 187 22.00 10.22 16.77
C GLU A 187 22.62 10.69 15.44
N ALA A 188 22.05 11.72 14.79
CA ALA A 188 22.45 12.25 13.48
C ALA A 188 22.15 13.77 13.34
N PRO A 189 22.83 14.65 14.09
CA PRO A 189 22.53 16.09 14.15
C PRO A 189 22.71 16.83 12.82
N GLU A 190 23.59 16.37 11.94
CA GLU A 190 23.78 16.89 10.58
C GLU A 190 22.56 16.66 9.69
N ILE A 191 21.89 15.50 9.81
CA ILE A 191 20.67 15.19 9.08
C ILE A 191 19.51 16.05 9.59
N HIS A 192 19.41 16.24 10.92
CA HIS A 192 18.36 17.06 11.52
C HIS A 192 18.42 18.53 11.06
N ARG A 193 19.61 19.14 10.99
CA ARG A 193 19.79 20.53 10.55
C ARG A 193 19.23 20.81 9.14
N GLN A 194 19.11 19.78 8.30
CA GLN A 194 18.60 19.90 6.93
C GLN A 194 17.07 20.06 6.86
N LEU A 195 16.35 19.90 7.97
CA LEU A 195 14.89 20.00 8.05
C LEU A 195 14.39 21.46 8.23
N GLU A 196 15.28 22.45 8.33
CA GLU A 196 14.91 23.84 8.64
C GLU A 196 14.67 24.73 7.41
N ARG A 197 13.46 25.33 7.36
CA ARG A 197 13.02 26.59 6.69
C ARG A 197 12.66 26.64 5.17
N ASP A 198 11.78 27.63 4.92
CA ASP A 198 11.03 28.15 3.74
C ASP A 198 9.75 27.40 3.31
N THR A 199 8.58 27.87 3.73
CA THR A 199 7.30 27.19 3.48
C THR A 199 6.66 27.51 2.12
N GLU A 200 7.25 28.36 1.28
CA GLU A 200 6.67 28.71 -0.03
C GLU A 200 6.77 27.56 -1.04
N LEU A 201 5.84 27.45 -1.98
CA LEU A 201 5.77 26.30 -2.90
C LEU A 201 7.05 26.12 -3.72
N VAL A 202 7.61 27.23 -4.23
CA VAL A 202 8.89 27.23 -4.95
C VAL A 202 10.02 26.76 -4.03
N GLY A 203 10.05 27.24 -2.79
CA GLY A 203 10.99 26.78 -1.76
C GLY A 203 10.88 25.27 -1.49
N ILE A 204 9.65 24.74 -1.37
CA ILE A 204 9.40 23.31 -1.15
C ILE A 204 9.92 22.46 -2.32
N VAL A 205 9.62 22.86 -3.56
CA VAL A 205 10.09 22.12 -4.75
C VAL A 205 11.62 22.20 -4.88
N ASN A 206 12.21 23.37 -4.66
CA ASN A 206 13.67 23.54 -4.70
C ASN A 206 14.35 22.67 -3.65
N ARG A 207 13.83 22.61 -2.41
CA ARG A 207 14.33 21.68 -1.38
C ARG A 207 14.20 20.23 -1.80
N LEU A 208 13.07 19.83 -2.40
CA LEU A 208 12.88 18.46 -2.85
C LEU A 208 13.91 18.08 -3.92
N VAL A 209 14.13 18.95 -4.92
CA VAL A 209 15.14 18.74 -5.98
C VAL A 209 16.53 18.68 -5.39
N TYR A 210 16.89 19.62 -4.51
CA TYR A 210 18.18 19.60 -3.82
C TYR A 210 18.39 18.28 -3.07
N CYS A 211 17.38 17.81 -2.31
CA CYS A 211 17.48 16.51 -1.63
C CYS A 211 17.62 15.33 -2.60
N LEU A 212 17.03 15.39 -3.80
CA LEU A 212 17.24 14.37 -4.83
C LEU A 212 18.69 14.35 -5.31
N GLU A 213 19.24 15.51 -5.66
CA GLU A 213 20.62 15.66 -6.12
C GLU A 213 21.62 15.14 -5.08
N GLN A 214 21.35 15.40 -3.80
CA GLN A 214 22.18 14.93 -2.70
C GLN A 214 21.90 13.49 -2.27
N ARG A 215 20.86 12.83 -2.83
CA ARG A 215 20.40 11.49 -2.44
C ARG A 215 20.03 11.36 -0.95
N TRP A 216 19.41 12.39 -0.38
CA TRP A 216 19.15 12.47 1.05
C TRP A 216 17.75 11.98 1.44
N GLY A 217 17.64 11.22 2.54
CA GLY A 217 16.34 10.84 3.12
C GLY A 217 15.48 12.04 3.55
N ALA A 218 16.12 13.18 3.87
CA ALA A 218 15.46 14.40 4.32
C ALA A 218 14.41 14.96 3.34
N GLY A 219 14.46 14.59 2.05
CA GLY A 219 13.43 14.99 1.07
C GLY A 219 12.03 14.46 1.36
N PHE A 220 11.86 13.53 2.31
CA PHE A 220 10.56 13.15 2.85
C PHE A 220 9.80 14.34 3.49
N ALA A 221 10.51 15.31 4.08
CA ALA A 221 9.89 16.50 4.67
C ALA A 221 9.25 17.43 3.63
N PRO A 222 9.97 17.96 2.60
CA PRO A 222 9.34 18.76 1.55
C PRO A 222 8.29 17.96 0.76
N LEU A 223 8.46 16.64 0.62
CA LEU A 223 7.43 15.78 0.03
C LEU A 223 6.13 15.77 0.86
N GLN A 224 6.25 15.68 2.19
CA GLN A 224 5.12 15.75 3.11
C GLN A 224 4.44 17.13 3.08
N GLU A 225 5.21 18.21 2.97
CA GLU A 225 4.69 19.57 2.81
C GLU A 225 3.93 19.75 1.48
N LEU A 226 4.45 19.22 0.37
CA LEU A 226 3.73 19.19 -0.91
C LEU A 226 2.40 18.46 -0.77
N MET A 227 2.39 17.28 -0.15
CA MET A 227 1.15 16.52 0.06
C MET A 227 0.15 17.28 0.94
N ALA A 228 0.62 17.96 1.99
CA ALA A 228 -0.22 18.72 2.91
C ALA A 228 -0.93 19.91 2.23
N ARG A 229 -0.31 20.51 1.20
CA ARG A 229 -0.93 21.59 0.41
C ARG A 229 -2.19 21.16 -0.35
N LYS A 230 -2.33 19.87 -0.68
CA LYS A 230 -3.43 19.26 -1.47
C LYS A 230 -3.57 19.78 -2.91
N THR A 231 -3.53 21.09 -3.15
CA THR A 231 -3.71 21.71 -4.47
C THR A 231 -2.64 22.75 -4.77
N GLY A 232 -2.22 22.83 -6.04
CA GLY A 232 -1.26 23.79 -6.56
C GLY A 232 -1.87 24.72 -7.62
N PRO A 233 -1.11 25.76 -8.05
CA PRO A 233 -1.58 26.76 -9.02
C PRO A 233 -1.69 26.23 -10.45
N THR A 234 -1.02 25.13 -10.77
CA THR A 234 -0.92 24.53 -12.11
C THR A 234 -1.46 23.11 -12.14
N LYS A 235 -1.88 22.65 -13.32
CA LYS A 235 -2.33 21.26 -13.52
C LYS A 235 -1.15 20.37 -13.90
N HIS A 236 -0.98 19.30 -13.15
CA HIS A 236 -0.01 18.23 -13.34
C HIS A 236 -0.76 16.93 -13.56
N LEU A 237 -0.46 16.21 -14.64
CA LEU A 237 -1.21 15.00 -15.04
C LEU A 237 -2.75 15.20 -15.07
N LYS A 238 -3.20 16.38 -15.56
CA LYS A 238 -4.62 16.82 -15.62
C LYS A 238 -5.28 17.09 -14.26
N SER A 239 -4.52 17.19 -13.17
CA SER A 239 -5.03 17.46 -11.82
C SER A 239 -4.28 18.64 -11.19
N THR A 240 -4.95 19.44 -10.37
CA THR A 240 -4.28 20.45 -9.54
C THR A 240 -3.69 19.86 -8.25
N ASN A 241 -3.85 18.55 -8.00
CA ASN A 241 -3.35 17.94 -6.78
C ASN A 241 -1.81 17.90 -6.77
N THR A 242 -1.21 18.43 -5.71
CA THR A 242 0.25 18.58 -5.56
C THR A 242 1.01 17.25 -5.54
N VAL A 243 0.34 16.12 -5.27
CA VAL A 243 0.97 14.80 -5.43
C VAL A 243 1.44 14.56 -6.87
N TYR A 244 0.71 15.07 -7.86
CA TYR A 244 1.08 14.91 -9.27
C TYR A 244 2.19 15.86 -9.69
N LEU A 245 2.31 17.02 -9.03
CA LEU A 245 3.47 17.90 -9.20
C LEU A 245 4.75 17.17 -8.76
N ALA A 246 4.73 16.47 -7.61
CA ALA A 246 5.90 15.71 -7.17
C ALA A 246 6.30 14.61 -8.16
N LEU A 247 5.33 13.89 -8.75
CA LEU A 247 5.59 12.88 -9.78
C LEU A 247 6.14 13.48 -11.09
N ASP A 248 5.63 14.65 -11.51
CA ASP A 248 6.17 15.37 -12.67
C ASP A 248 7.62 15.84 -12.42
N VAL A 249 7.94 16.28 -11.18
CA VAL A 249 9.31 16.61 -10.77
C VAL A 249 10.21 15.38 -10.86
N PHE A 250 9.77 14.21 -10.41
CA PHE A 250 10.55 12.97 -10.49
C PHE A 250 10.81 12.53 -11.95
N ASP A 251 9.79 12.60 -12.81
CA ASP A 251 9.96 12.29 -14.25
C ASP A 251 10.89 13.30 -14.94
N TRP A 252 10.72 14.60 -14.67
CA TRP A 252 11.61 15.65 -15.16
C TRP A 252 13.06 15.44 -14.71
N PHE A 253 13.26 15.08 -13.45
CA PHE A 253 14.58 14.87 -12.86
C PHE A 253 15.34 13.77 -13.61
N VAL A 254 14.71 12.63 -13.87
CA VAL A 254 15.34 11.49 -14.57
C VAL A 254 15.48 11.72 -16.08
N ARG A 255 14.49 12.35 -16.72
CA ARG A 255 14.51 12.50 -18.19
C ARG A 255 15.32 13.68 -18.68
N LYS A 256 15.33 14.79 -17.94
CA LYS A 256 15.87 16.07 -18.41
C LYS A 256 17.02 16.58 -17.56
N ALA A 257 16.87 16.66 -16.25
CA ALA A 257 17.90 17.26 -15.39
C ALA A 257 19.13 16.35 -15.26
N HIS A 258 18.91 15.04 -15.05
CA HIS A 258 19.97 14.05 -14.89
C HIS A 258 19.70 12.82 -15.77
N PRO A 259 19.85 12.93 -17.11
CA PRO A 259 19.58 11.82 -18.02
C PRO A 259 20.46 10.59 -17.75
N ASN A 260 21.61 10.75 -17.10
CA ASN A 260 22.54 9.66 -16.76
C ASN A 260 22.47 9.28 -15.26
N TRP A 261 21.33 9.55 -14.60
CA TRP A 261 21.17 9.30 -13.15
C TRP A 261 21.32 7.82 -12.76
N VAL A 262 20.95 6.93 -13.68
CA VAL A 262 21.15 5.48 -13.62
C VAL A 262 21.74 5.00 -14.94
N ALA A 263 22.31 3.80 -14.97
CA ALA A 263 22.76 3.17 -16.20
C ALA A 263 21.60 3.09 -17.21
N ASP A 264 21.88 3.26 -18.51
CA ASP A 264 20.86 3.25 -19.57
C ASP A 264 19.98 1.98 -19.52
N ASP A 265 20.65 0.88 -19.21
CA ASP A 265 20.12 -0.46 -19.03
C ASP A 265 19.09 -0.57 -17.89
N ASP A 266 19.20 0.26 -16.86
CA ASP A 266 18.29 0.33 -15.70
C ASP A 266 17.28 1.47 -15.82
N LYS A 267 17.58 2.48 -16.64
CA LYS A 267 16.74 3.66 -16.86
C LYS A 267 15.35 3.30 -17.35
N THR A 268 15.25 2.33 -18.27
CA THR A 268 13.95 1.85 -18.77
C THR A 268 13.09 1.29 -17.63
N VAL A 269 13.68 0.46 -16.75
CA VAL A 269 12.97 -0.12 -15.60
C VAL A 269 12.53 0.97 -14.61
N LEU A 270 13.40 1.94 -14.33
CA LEU A 270 13.07 3.08 -13.47
C LEU A 270 11.91 3.89 -14.03
N LEU A 271 11.90 4.18 -15.34
CA LEU A 271 10.82 4.93 -15.98
C LEU A 271 9.51 4.16 -15.99
N ASP A 272 9.54 2.84 -16.21
CA ASP A 272 8.36 1.97 -16.11
C ASP A 272 7.81 1.97 -14.69
N PHE A 273 8.68 1.88 -13.69
CA PHE A 273 8.32 1.97 -12.28
C PHE A 273 7.68 3.32 -11.92
N LEU A 274 8.24 4.45 -12.37
CA LEU A 274 7.61 5.76 -12.18
C LEU A 274 6.23 5.83 -12.85
N GLY A 275 6.08 5.21 -14.03
CA GLY A 275 4.79 5.05 -14.69
C GLY A 275 3.79 4.26 -13.84
N VAL A 276 4.22 3.18 -13.19
CA VAL A 276 3.40 2.42 -12.22
C VAL A 276 3.00 3.31 -11.04
N MET A 277 3.93 4.08 -10.46
CA MET A 277 3.66 4.97 -9.34
C MET A 277 2.60 6.03 -9.69
N VAL A 278 2.67 6.61 -10.89
CA VAL A 278 1.66 7.54 -11.41
C VAL A 278 0.28 6.88 -11.50
N ARG A 279 0.20 5.68 -12.10
CA ARG A 279 -1.08 4.95 -12.24
C ARG A 279 -1.66 4.61 -10.87
N TRP A 280 -0.86 4.02 -9.99
CA TRP A 280 -1.30 3.61 -8.65
C TRP A 280 -1.71 4.80 -7.79
N CYS A 281 -1.00 5.93 -7.88
CA CYS A 281 -1.38 7.17 -7.21
C CYS A 281 -2.76 7.66 -7.68
N LYS A 282 -3.06 7.59 -8.98
CA LYS A 282 -4.38 7.93 -9.52
C LYS A 282 -5.48 6.98 -9.02
N TYR A 283 -5.24 5.67 -9.10
CA TYR A 283 -6.22 4.67 -8.65
C TYR A 283 -6.51 4.75 -7.15
N MET A 284 -5.50 5.06 -6.35
CA MET A 284 -5.60 5.15 -4.91
C MET A 284 -5.81 6.59 -4.42
N ALA A 285 -6.18 7.54 -5.27
CA ALA A 285 -6.30 8.95 -4.89
C ALA A 285 -7.29 9.19 -3.72
N ALA A 286 -8.33 8.36 -3.59
CA ALA A 286 -9.29 8.42 -2.48
C ALA A 286 -8.81 7.68 -1.22
N ASN A 287 -7.76 6.85 -1.32
CA ASN A 287 -7.16 6.16 -0.20
C ASN A 287 -6.11 7.07 0.45
N LYS A 288 -6.21 7.30 1.77
CA LYS A 288 -5.30 8.19 2.50
C LYS A 288 -3.85 7.71 2.53
N GLU A 289 -3.62 6.40 2.42
CA GLU A 289 -2.29 5.77 2.48
C GLU A 289 -1.64 5.67 1.09
N GLY A 290 -2.45 5.53 0.03
CA GLY A 290 -1.99 5.24 -1.32
C GLY A 290 -1.03 6.28 -1.91
N PRO A 291 -1.47 7.55 -2.12
CA PRO A 291 -0.61 8.57 -2.71
C PRO A 291 0.70 8.80 -1.94
N PRO A 292 0.70 8.92 -0.60
CA PRO A 292 1.95 9.01 0.16
C PRO A 292 2.90 7.82 -0.09
N LEU A 293 2.40 6.58 -0.13
CA LEU A 293 3.22 5.41 -0.40
C LEU A 293 3.82 5.44 -1.81
N CYS A 294 3.04 5.83 -2.83
CA CYS A 294 3.54 5.97 -4.20
C CYS A 294 4.66 7.01 -4.28
N LEU A 295 4.46 8.19 -3.69
CA LEU A 295 5.45 9.26 -3.74
C LEU A 295 6.74 8.89 -3.00
N ARG A 296 6.62 8.29 -1.81
CA ARG A 296 7.78 7.87 -1.03
C ARG A 296 8.56 6.77 -1.72
N SER A 297 7.86 5.81 -2.35
CA SER A 297 8.52 4.74 -3.11
C SER A 297 9.23 5.28 -4.35
N ALA A 298 8.59 6.20 -5.09
CA ALA A 298 9.22 6.90 -6.21
C ALA A 298 10.47 7.69 -5.76
N TYR A 299 10.37 8.45 -4.68
CA TYR A 299 11.47 9.23 -4.13
C TYR A 299 12.64 8.34 -3.70
N LEU A 300 12.36 7.27 -2.94
CA LEU A 300 13.37 6.31 -2.53
C LEU A 300 14.05 5.63 -3.72
N ALA A 301 13.32 5.34 -4.79
CA ALA A 301 13.89 4.73 -5.99
C ALA A 301 14.92 5.63 -6.67
N LEU A 302 14.76 6.95 -6.55
CA LEU A 302 15.70 7.94 -7.07
C LEU A 302 16.93 8.09 -6.18
N ILE A 303 16.75 8.22 -4.86
CA ILE A 303 17.87 8.48 -3.95
C ILE A 303 18.69 7.22 -3.63
N LEU A 304 18.10 6.03 -3.73
CA LEU A 304 18.77 4.73 -3.53
C LEU A 304 19.10 4.04 -4.86
N SER A 305 19.13 4.77 -5.97
CA SER A 305 19.17 4.17 -7.31
C SER A 305 20.41 3.30 -7.59
N ASP A 306 21.50 3.53 -6.87
CA ASP A 306 22.74 2.73 -6.87
C ASP A 306 22.66 1.46 -6.01
N ARG A 307 21.74 1.39 -5.06
CA ARG A 307 21.51 0.23 -4.19
C ARG A 307 20.38 -0.67 -4.67
N VAL A 308 19.50 -0.16 -5.53
CA VAL A 308 18.37 -0.93 -6.08
C VAL A 308 18.85 -1.92 -7.12
N GLN A 309 18.46 -3.19 -6.97
CA GLN A 309 18.68 -4.21 -8.00
C GLN A 309 17.57 -4.16 -9.05
N TRP A 310 17.70 -3.24 -10.01
CA TRP A 310 16.68 -2.96 -11.04
C TRP A 310 16.29 -4.18 -11.88
N ARG A 311 17.20 -5.14 -12.06
CA ARG A 311 17.00 -6.34 -12.89
C ARG A 311 16.68 -7.60 -12.09
N ARG A 312 16.33 -7.47 -10.80
CA ARG A 312 15.96 -8.62 -9.97
C ARG A 312 14.76 -9.33 -10.59
N ALA A 313 14.90 -10.64 -10.80
CA ALA A 313 13.84 -11.46 -11.40
C ALA A 313 12.65 -11.62 -10.43
N VAL A 314 11.45 -11.76 -10.99
CA VAL A 314 10.24 -12.10 -10.24
C VAL A 314 9.99 -13.59 -10.44
N LYS A 315 9.91 -14.34 -9.34
CA LYS A 315 9.55 -15.76 -9.40
C LYS A 315 8.12 -15.89 -9.94
N VAL A 316 7.87 -16.97 -10.67
CA VAL A 316 6.54 -17.33 -11.17
C VAL A 316 5.98 -18.49 -10.36
N PRO A 317 4.65 -18.61 -10.22
CA PRO A 317 4.05 -19.80 -9.65
C PRO A 317 4.52 -21.07 -10.39
N PRO A 318 4.53 -22.24 -9.73
CA PRO A 318 4.72 -23.52 -10.40
C PRO A 318 3.78 -23.66 -11.60
N SER A 319 4.26 -24.21 -12.70
CA SER A 319 3.48 -24.33 -13.94
C SER A 319 2.27 -25.27 -13.82
N ASP A 320 2.29 -26.15 -12.82
CA ASP A 320 1.25 -27.09 -12.44
C ASP A 320 0.28 -26.54 -11.39
N PHE A 321 0.46 -25.29 -10.93
CA PHE A 321 -0.50 -24.67 -10.02
C PHE A 321 -1.84 -24.40 -10.73
N ASP A 322 -2.92 -25.01 -10.25
CA ASP A 322 -4.26 -24.85 -10.81
C ASP A 322 -5.06 -23.79 -10.02
N ALA A 323 -5.15 -22.59 -10.59
CA ALA A 323 -5.94 -21.50 -10.03
C ALA A 323 -7.45 -21.84 -9.95
N GLY A 324 -7.97 -22.60 -10.92
CA GLY A 324 -9.37 -22.99 -10.96
C GLY A 324 -9.71 -23.94 -9.81
N GLN A 325 -8.87 -24.96 -9.59
CA GLN A 325 -9.01 -25.88 -8.46
C GLN A 325 -8.92 -25.17 -7.11
N ALA A 326 -8.02 -24.19 -6.98
CA ALA A 326 -7.94 -23.38 -5.77
C ALA A 326 -9.27 -22.64 -5.49
N TYR A 327 -9.86 -21.99 -6.50
CA TYR A 327 -11.19 -21.37 -6.35
C TYR A 327 -12.29 -22.39 -6.06
N GLN A 328 -12.27 -23.54 -6.74
CA GLN A 328 -13.28 -24.59 -6.56
C GLN A 328 -13.31 -25.09 -5.11
N SER A 329 -12.14 -25.31 -4.50
CA SER A 329 -12.02 -25.73 -3.10
C SER A 329 -12.67 -24.74 -2.12
N HIS A 330 -12.64 -23.44 -2.42
CA HIS A 330 -13.35 -22.42 -1.63
C HIS A 330 -14.87 -22.48 -1.82
N LEU A 331 -15.33 -22.71 -3.04
CA LEU A 331 -16.76 -22.84 -3.36
C LEU A 331 -17.37 -24.09 -2.72
N ASP A 332 -16.58 -25.16 -2.64
CA ASP A 332 -16.97 -26.41 -1.98
C ASP A 332 -16.83 -26.35 -0.46
N LEU A 333 -16.40 -25.20 0.09
CA LEU A 333 -16.20 -24.95 1.52
C LEU A 333 -15.21 -25.93 2.19
N GLU A 334 -14.24 -26.44 1.41
CA GLU A 334 -13.22 -27.39 1.89
C GLU A 334 -12.02 -26.69 2.57
N VAL A 335 -11.90 -25.37 2.39
CA VAL A 335 -10.77 -24.59 2.87
C VAL A 335 -10.97 -24.18 4.33
N ASP A 336 -10.14 -24.70 5.23
CA ASP A 336 -10.09 -24.21 6.62
C ASP A 336 -9.72 -22.73 6.61
N LEU A 337 -10.61 -21.84 7.09
CA LEU A 337 -10.41 -20.38 7.20
C LEU A 337 -9.79 -19.90 8.52
N SER A 338 -9.10 -20.78 9.25
CA SER A 338 -8.35 -20.40 10.46
C SER A 338 -7.37 -19.25 10.22
N ILE A 339 -7.32 -18.31 11.18
CA ILE A 339 -6.48 -17.11 11.13
C ILE A 339 -5.51 -17.11 12.31
N ASP A 340 -4.22 -17.01 12.01
CA ASP A 340 -3.15 -16.95 12.99
C ASP A 340 -3.29 -15.72 13.89
N LYS A 341 -2.86 -15.87 15.16
CA LYS A 341 -2.96 -14.80 16.16
C LYS A 341 -2.29 -13.50 15.72
N CYS A 342 -1.28 -13.56 14.87
CA CYS A 342 -0.58 -12.39 14.34
C CYS A 342 -1.43 -11.60 13.34
N ALA A 343 -2.28 -12.26 12.55
CA ALA A 343 -3.19 -11.62 11.61
C ALA A 343 -4.30 -10.84 12.33
N ILE A 344 -4.67 -11.27 13.54
CA ILE A 344 -5.56 -10.53 14.43
C ILE A 344 -4.77 -9.45 15.19
N ASP A 345 -4.83 -8.20 14.76
CA ASP A 345 -4.06 -7.08 15.34
C ASP A 345 -4.94 -5.87 15.65
N MET A 346 -4.33 -4.74 16.00
CA MET A 346 -5.05 -3.50 16.29
C MET A 346 -5.91 -2.95 15.13
N HIS A 347 -5.72 -3.44 13.90
CA HIS A 347 -6.54 -3.06 12.74
C HIS A 347 -7.77 -3.95 12.56
N THR A 348 -7.81 -5.13 13.18
CA THR A 348 -9.02 -5.97 13.20
C THR A 348 -9.90 -5.63 14.40
N ARG A 349 -11.22 -5.81 14.24
CA ARG A 349 -12.20 -5.60 15.31
C ARG A 349 -11.89 -6.50 16.50
N ARG A 350 -11.71 -7.81 16.25
CA ARG A 350 -11.36 -8.78 17.28
C ARG A 350 -10.06 -8.42 17.99
N GLY A 351 -9.04 -7.94 17.28
CA GLY A 351 -7.80 -7.52 17.89
C GLY A 351 -7.95 -6.27 18.76
N ARG A 352 -8.74 -5.27 18.34
CA ARG A 352 -9.08 -4.11 19.18
C ARG A 352 -9.85 -4.51 20.43
N SER A 353 -10.87 -5.35 20.31
CA SER A 353 -11.65 -5.85 21.45
C SER A 353 -10.78 -6.65 22.43
N ALA A 354 -9.77 -7.37 21.93
CA ALA A 354 -8.78 -8.08 22.73
C ALA A 354 -7.65 -7.20 23.26
N GLY A 355 -7.74 -5.86 23.15
CA GLY A 355 -6.72 -4.94 23.67
C GLY A 355 -5.37 -4.99 22.94
N LYS A 356 -5.30 -5.55 21.72
CA LYS A 356 -4.04 -5.62 20.97
C LYS A 356 -3.59 -4.22 20.55
N GLY A 357 -2.46 -3.79 21.10
CA GLY A 357 -1.87 -2.48 20.85
C GLY A 357 -0.76 -2.48 19.80
N LYS A 358 0.02 -1.40 19.78
CA LYS A 358 1.15 -1.20 18.86
C LYS A 358 2.26 -2.24 19.05
N GLU A 359 2.47 -2.74 20.27
CA GLU A 359 3.48 -3.76 20.58
C GLU A 359 3.22 -5.07 19.82
N VAL A 360 1.99 -5.59 19.91
CA VAL A 360 1.57 -6.80 19.17
C VAL A 360 1.67 -6.57 17.67
N PHE A 361 1.29 -5.37 17.20
CA PHE A 361 1.45 -5.00 15.79
C PHE A 361 2.93 -4.99 15.36
N GLY A 362 3.82 -4.44 16.19
CA GLY A 362 5.27 -4.39 15.98
C GLY A 362 5.88 -5.79 15.88
N ALA A 363 5.53 -6.69 16.79
CA ALA A 363 5.95 -8.09 16.73
C ALA A 363 5.47 -8.80 15.46
N CYS A 364 4.31 -8.40 14.92
CA CYS A 364 3.75 -8.94 13.67
C CYS A 364 4.23 -8.20 12.41
N SER A 365 5.10 -7.19 12.55
CA SER A 365 5.61 -6.35 11.46
C SER A 365 6.86 -6.91 10.78
N VAL A 366 7.42 -8.00 11.32
CA VAL A 366 8.58 -8.72 10.78
C VAL A 366 8.27 -9.22 9.37
N VAL A 367 9.20 -8.92 8.45
CA VAL A 367 9.19 -9.39 7.06
C VAL A 367 10.03 -10.66 6.95
N ALA A 368 9.58 -11.63 6.16
CA ALA A 368 10.42 -12.73 5.71
C ALA A 368 11.33 -12.24 4.57
N ASN A 369 12.48 -12.88 4.38
CA ASN A 369 13.33 -12.64 3.22
C ASN A 369 13.72 -11.16 3.04
N GLU A 370 14.06 -10.47 4.14
CA GLU A 370 14.40 -9.04 4.13
C GLU A 370 15.61 -8.74 3.24
N ASP A 371 15.53 -7.70 2.42
CA ASP A 371 16.67 -7.19 1.68
C ASP A 371 17.55 -6.29 2.56
N THR A 372 18.57 -6.90 3.14
CA THR A 372 19.53 -6.21 4.01
C THR A 372 20.36 -5.15 3.28
N ASN A 373 20.50 -5.24 1.95
CA ASN A 373 21.29 -4.27 1.18
C ASN A 373 20.62 -2.91 1.07
N LEU A 374 19.29 -2.86 1.20
CA LEU A 374 18.53 -1.62 1.20
C LEU A 374 18.26 -1.09 2.61
N LEU A 375 18.48 -1.92 3.63
CA LEU A 375 18.13 -1.59 5.00
C LEU A 375 19.09 -0.53 5.57
N ASP A 376 18.51 0.49 6.20
CA ASP A 376 19.23 1.40 7.08
C ASP A 376 18.92 1.02 8.55
N PRO A 377 19.92 0.56 9.33
CA PRO A 377 19.70 0.14 10.71
C PRO A 377 19.17 1.25 11.63
N LEU A 378 19.58 2.51 11.41
CA LEU A 378 19.11 3.65 12.19
C LEU A 378 17.63 3.88 11.92
N TYR A 379 17.21 3.94 10.66
CA TYR A 379 15.80 4.21 10.32
C TYR A 379 14.88 3.05 10.73
N LYS A 380 15.36 1.79 10.67
CA LYS A 380 14.63 0.64 11.22
C LYS A 380 14.44 0.76 12.73
N ARG A 381 15.50 1.14 13.46
CA ARG A 381 15.45 1.38 14.91
C ARG A 381 14.43 2.47 15.25
N LEU A 382 14.50 3.63 14.59
CA LEU A 382 13.53 4.72 14.77
C LEU A 382 12.10 4.27 14.47
N TYR A 383 11.89 3.47 13.43
CA TYR A 383 10.58 2.87 13.15
C TYR A 383 10.07 1.99 14.29
N LEU A 384 10.90 1.08 14.82
CA LEU A 384 10.52 0.21 15.93
C LEU A 384 10.20 0.98 17.22
N LEU A 385 10.86 2.11 17.46
CA LEU A 385 10.53 3.04 18.56
C LEU A 385 9.10 3.58 18.40
N THR A 386 8.68 3.99 17.20
CA THR A 386 7.30 4.48 16.98
C THR A 386 6.21 3.42 17.22
N LYS A 387 6.58 2.14 17.24
CA LYS A 387 5.68 1.00 17.46
C LYS A 387 5.61 0.55 18.91
N GLY A 388 6.32 1.21 19.82
CA GLY A 388 6.28 0.86 21.25
C GLY A 388 7.01 -0.45 21.58
N SER A 389 7.73 -1.05 20.62
CA SER A 389 8.59 -2.23 20.81
C SER A 389 9.89 -1.91 21.59
N GLY A 390 9.80 -0.95 22.52
CA GLY A 390 10.87 -0.08 23.02
C GLY A 390 11.90 -0.67 23.98
N SER A 391 12.14 -1.99 24.00
CA SER A 391 13.45 -2.46 24.48
C SER A 391 14.39 -2.47 23.29
N LEU A 392 15.12 -1.37 23.09
CA LEU A 392 16.25 -1.31 22.17
C LEU A 392 17.17 -2.50 22.51
N PRO A 393 17.41 -3.46 21.59
CA PRO A 393 18.63 -4.24 21.71
C PRO A 393 19.74 -3.20 21.67
N LEU A 394 20.49 -3.09 22.77
CA LEU A 394 21.70 -2.26 22.77
C LEU A 394 22.52 -2.70 21.54
N PRO A 395 23.07 -1.75 20.76
CA PRO A 395 23.98 -2.13 19.69
C PRO A 395 25.01 -3.10 20.29
N PRO A 396 25.34 -4.21 19.61
CA PRO A 396 26.40 -5.08 20.10
C PRO A 396 27.60 -4.18 20.36
N SER A 397 28.11 -4.21 21.59
CA SER A 397 29.30 -3.45 21.95
C SER A 397 30.33 -3.71 20.86
N PRO A 398 30.95 -2.67 20.26
CA PRO A 398 31.91 -2.89 19.19
C PRO A 398 32.90 -3.92 19.68
N SER A 399 32.99 -5.06 18.97
CA SER A 399 34.01 -6.06 19.28
C SER A 399 35.35 -5.32 19.34
N PRO A 400 36.16 -5.54 20.38
CA PRO A 400 37.47 -4.92 20.45
C PRO A 400 38.17 -5.19 19.12
N ALA A 401 38.64 -4.12 18.47
CA ALA A 401 39.37 -4.22 17.22
C ALA A 401 40.57 -5.17 17.45
N PRO A 402 40.85 -6.08 16.51
CA PRO A 402 41.96 -7.03 16.63
C PRO A 402 43.32 -6.33 16.73
#